data_AF-A0A8J5M5W8-F1
#
_entry.id   AF-A0A8J5M5W8-F1
#
_cell.length_a   1.000
_cell.length_b   1.000
_cell.length_c   1.000
_cell.angle_alpha   90.00
_cell.angle_beta   90.00
_cell.angle_gamma   90.00
#
_symmetry.space_group_name_H-M   'P 1'
#
loop_
_entity.id
_entity.type
_entity.pdbx_description
1 polymer ?
#
loop_
_entity_poly.entity_id
_entity_poly.type
_entity_poly.pdbx_seq_one_letter_code
_entity_poly.pdbx_strand_id
1 'polypeptide(L)' 'MVDIAFWSEQWLKRMDCNLNSIRPIFEATYGKDSATKWTAYWRTFFISVAELFGYNNGNEWMVALYLFKKK' A
#
# COMPACT_ATOMS: atom_id res chain seq x y z
N MET A 1 -3.57 -4.44 -17.93
CA MET A 1 -3.19 -5.11 -16.67
C MET A 1 -3.19 -4.04 -15.59
N VAL A 2 -3.84 -4.25 -14.45
CA VAL A 2 -3.74 -3.27 -13.34
C VAL A 2 -2.34 -3.41 -12.76
N ASP A 3 -1.52 -2.37 -12.89
CA ASP A 3 -0.16 -2.36 -12.37
C ASP A 3 -0.19 -2.03 -10.87
N ILE A 4 -0.38 -3.06 -10.05
CA ILE A 4 -0.48 -2.96 -8.60
C ILE A 4 0.80 -2.36 -8.01
N ALA A 5 1.96 -2.72 -8.57
CA ALA A 5 3.23 -2.21 -8.12
C ALA A 5 3.32 -0.69 -8.30
N PHE A 6 2.99 -0.20 -9.50
CA PHE A 6 2.93 1.23 -9.80
C PHE A 6 1.99 1.97 -8.84
N TRP A 7 0.77 1.50 -8.64
CA TRP A 7 -0.19 2.19 -7.77
C TRP A 7 0.25 2.22 -6.31
N SER A 8 0.88 1.15 -5.82
CA SER A 8 1.43 1.10 -4.47
C SER A 8 2.56 2.13 -4.27
N GLU A 9 3.46 2.29 -5.25
CA GLU A 9 4.46 3.35 -5.23
C GLU A 9 3.83 4.76 -5.22
N GLN A 10 2.78 4.99 -6.02
CA GLN A 10 2.10 6.28 -6.04
C GLN A 10 1.45 6.60 -4.70
N TRP A 11 0.90 5.59 -4.01
CA TRP A 11 0.36 5.77 -2.67
C TRP A 11 1.44 6.06 -1.63
N LEU A 12 2.59 5.37 -1.69
CA LEU A 12 3.74 5.69 -0.85
C LEU A 12 4.21 7.12 -1.06
N LYS A 13 4.43 7.54 -2.32
CA LYS A 13 4.85 8.90 -2.68
C LYS A 13 3.86 9.95 -2.16
N ARG A 14 2.56 9.71 -2.36
CA ARG A 14 1.52 10.62 -1.89
C ARG A 14 1.47 10.69 -0.36
N MET A 15 1.63 9.56 0.33
CA MET A 15 1.69 9.52 1.79
C MET A 15 2.88 10.33 2.30
N ASP A 16 4.08 10.10 1.75
CA ASP A 16 5.32 10.78 2.15
C ASP A 16 5.20 12.31 1.93
N CYS A 17 4.62 12.75 0.81
CA CYS A 17 4.36 14.19 0.56
C CYS A 17 3.34 14.82 1.51
N ASN A 18 2.48 14.02 2.16
CA ASN A 18 1.38 14.50 3.00
C ASN A 18 1.52 14.12 4.47
N LEU A 19 2.72 13.72 4.93
CA LEU A 19 2.96 13.25 6.31
C LEU A 19 2.47 14.24 7.37
N ASN A 20 2.65 15.54 7.15
CA ASN A 20 2.19 16.58 8.08
C ASN A 20 0.66 16.56 8.26
N SER A 21 -0.10 16.29 7.20
CA SER A 21 -1.56 16.21 7.24
C SER A 21 -2.05 14.85 7.73
N ILE A 22 -1.29 13.78 7.49
CA ILE A 22 -1.64 12.42 7.90
C ILE A 22 -1.36 12.20 9.39
N ARG A 23 -0.32 12.83 9.94
CA ARG A 23 0.06 12.63 11.34
C ARG A 23 -1.09 12.88 12.33
N PRO A 24 -1.86 14.00 12.25
CA PRO A 24 -3.04 14.19 13.12
C PRO A 24 -4.09 13.08 13.00
N ILE A 25 -4.28 12.53 11.80
CA ILE A 25 -5.23 11.43 11.56
C ILE A 25 -4.74 10.16 12.27
N PHE A 26 -3.45 9.86 12.20
CA PHE A 26 -2.87 8.72 12.91
C PHE A 26 -2.84 8.90 14.41
N GLU A 27 -2.55 10.11 14.91
CA GLU A 27 -2.64 10.42 16.34
C GLU A 27 -4.07 10.23 16.86
N ALA A 28 -5.09 10.65 16.09
CA ALA A 28 -6.50 10.48 16.43
C ALA A 28 -6.97 9.01 16.36
N THR A 29 -6.46 8.24 15.39
CA THR A 29 -6.91 6.85 15.15
C THR A 29 -6.18 5.84 16.04
N TYR A 30 -4.88 6.02 16.23
CA TYR A 30 -4.00 5.03 16.87
C TYR A 30 -3.37 5.52 18.19
N GLY A 31 -3.60 6.78 18.57
CA GLY A 31 -2.98 7.41 19.72
C GLY A 31 -1.66 8.09 19.38
N LYS A 32 -1.37 9.18 20.09
CA LYS A 32 -0.18 10.04 19.85
C LYS A 32 1.13 9.26 19.89
N ASP A 33 1.30 8.40 20.89
CA ASP A 33 2.53 7.62 21.09
C ASP A 33 2.74 6.55 20.01
N SER A 34 1.70 6.22 19.24
CA SER A 34 1.75 5.19 18.19
C SER A 34 1.79 5.75 16.77
N ALA A 35 1.62 7.07 16.57
CA ALA A 35 1.52 7.66 15.24
C ALA A 35 2.75 7.39 14.36
N THR A 36 3.95 7.46 14.95
CA THR A 36 5.22 7.13 14.26
C THR A 36 5.28 5.65 13.86
N LYS A 37 4.86 4.74 14.75
CA LYS A 37 4.82 3.30 14.48
C LYS A 37 3.89 2.97 13.31
N TRP A 38 2.69 3.54 13.30
CA TRP A 38 1.72 3.32 12.24
C TRP A 38 2.13 3.97 10.91
N THR A 39 2.84 5.10 10.97
CA THR A 39 3.46 5.69 9.78
C THR A 39 4.45 4.72 9.14
N ALA A 40 5.33 4.11 9.93
CA ALA A 40 6.27 3.11 9.43
C ALA A 40 5.54 1.90 8.85
N TYR A 41 4.50 1.39 9.53
CA TYR A 41 3.75 0.22 9.05
C TYR A 41 3.07 0.45 7.71
N TRP A 42 2.40 1.60 7.53
CA TRP A 42 1.78 1.93 6.25
C TRP A 42 2.81 2.10 5.12
N ARG A 43 3.96 2.73 5.41
CA ARG A 43 5.05 2.83 4.43
C ARG A 43 5.59 1.46 4.05
N THR A 44 5.89 0.61 5.05
CA THR A 44 6.36 -0.76 4.81
C THR A 44 5.34 -1.57 4.01
N PHE A 45 4.06 -1.45 4.31
CA PHE A 45 3.01 -2.11 3.54
C PHE A 45 3.05 -1.72 2.05
N PHE A 46 3.09 -0.43 1.72
CA PHE A 46 3.15 0.01 0.33
C PHE A 46 4.45 -0.44 -0.37
N ILE A 47 5.59 -0.40 0.32
CA ILE A 47 6.86 -0.90 -0.22
C ILE A 47 6.75 -2.41 -0.49
N SER A 48 6.26 -3.19 0.46
CA SER A 48 6.13 -4.65 0.30
C SER A 48 5.20 -5.03 -0.86
N VAL A 49 4.08 -4.32 -1.04
CA VAL A 49 3.18 -4.54 -2.19
C VAL A 49 3.84 -4.14 -3.51
N ALA A 50 4.57 -3.02 -3.54
CA ALA A 50 5.28 -2.59 -4.74
C ALA A 50 6.32 -3.62 -5.19
N GLU A 51 7.17 -4.08 -4.26
CA GLU A 51 8.21 -5.06 -4.54
C GLU A 51 7.63 -6.43 -4.92
N LEU A 52 6.63 -6.91 -4.16
CA LEU A 52 6.03 -8.21 -4.42
C LEU A 52 5.40 -8.27 -5.81
N PHE A 53 4.59 -7.28 -6.18
CA PHE A 53 3.93 -7.28 -7.49
C PHE A 53 4.83 -6.77 -8.63
N GLY A 54 5.95 -6.12 -8.34
CA GLY A 54 6.95 -5.70 -9.33
C GLY A 54 8.00 -6.77 -9.65
N TYR A 55 8.14 -7.78 -8.78
CA TYR A 55 9.15 -8.82 -8.92
C TYR A 55 9.01 -9.61 -10.24
N ASN A 56 10.16 -9.94 -10.85
CA ASN A 56 10.26 -10.63 -12.14
C ASN A 56 9.35 -10.02 -13.22
N ASN A 57 9.40 -8.69 -13.36
CA ASN A 57 8.57 -7.91 -14.27
C ASN A 57 7.05 -8.14 -14.07
N GLY A 58 6.63 -8.38 -12.82
CA GLY A 58 5.24 -8.61 -12.44
C GLY A 58 4.65 -9.94 -12.88
N ASN A 59 5.49 -10.94 -13.18
CA ASN A 59 5.02 -12.24 -13.68
C ASN A 59 4.84 -13.32 -12.61
N GLU A 60 5.27 -13.08 -11.36
CA GLU A 60 5.11 -14.07 -10.28
C GLU A 60 3.81 -13.89 -9.50
N TRP A 61 3.46 -12.66 -9.12
CA TRP A 61 2.26 -12.36 -8.32
C TRP A 61 1.27 -11.50 -9.10
N MET A 62 0.01 -11.93 -9.13
CA MET A 62 -1.03 -11.29 -9.93
C MET A 62 -2.42 -11.42 -9.29
N VAL A 63 -3.35 -10.57 -9.74
CA VAL A 63 -4.77 -10.66 -9.37
C VAL A 63 -5.54 -11.34 -10.49
N ALA A 64 -6.26 -12.40 -10.15
CA ALA A 64 -7.13 -13.11 -11.08
C ALA A 64 -8.59 -12.76 -10.81
N LEU A 65 -9.31 -12.42 -11.87
CA LEU A 65 -10.75 -12.14 -11.85
C LEU A 65 -11.48 -13.35 -12.42
N TYR A 66 -12.28 -14.01 -11.59
CA TYR A 66 -13.03 -15.21 -11.98
C TYR A 66 -14.52 -14.89 -12.10
N LEU A 67 -15.13 -15.28 -13.22
CA LEU A 67 -16.58 -15.29 -13.41
C LEU A 67 -17.06 -16.74 -13.46
N PHE A 68 -17.84 -17.15 -12.47
CA PHE A 68 -18.40 -18.50 -12.39
C PHE A 68 -19.78 -18.58 -13.05
N LYS A 69 -20.13 -19.76 -13.56
CA LYS A 69 -21.49 -20.09 -13.99
C LYS A 69 -21.95 -21.40 -13.32
N LYS A 70 -23.27 -21.55 -13.18
CA LYS A 70 -23.86 -22.78 -12.64
C LYS A 70 -23.50 -23.96 -13.57
N LYS A 71 -23.12 -25.08 -12.96
CA LYS A 71 -22.80 -26.33 -13.67
C LYS A 71 -24.05 -26.97 -14.24
#